data_AF-A0A9E5GTW0-F1
#
_entry.id   AF-A0A9E5GTW0-F1
#
_cell.length_a   1.000
_cell.length_b   1.000
_cell.length_c   1.000
_cell.angle_alpha   90.00
_cell.angle_beta   90.00
_cell.angle_gamma   90.00
#
_symmetry.space_group_name_H-M   'P 1'
#
loop_
_entity.id
_entity.type
_entity.pdbx_description
1 polymer ?
#
loop_
_entity_poly.entity_id
_entity_poly.type
_entity_poly.pdbx_seq_one_letter_code
_entity_poly.pdbx_strand_id
1 'polypeptide(L)'
;MPSKIYCANPQAQFAEHRTEILEAIARVYDRGPYILGSEVSAFEEEFAAYHGVSHCVGVGSGTDALILAMRALGIGPGDEVITVSHTALATTAAIVMTGATPVLVDIEESYYTIDPIKVASAVTPKTKAILPVHLYGQPCDMDPL
;
A
#
# COMPACT_ATOMS: atom_id res chain seq x y z
N MET A 1 19.22 9.19 34.68
CA MET A 1 18.79 9.90 33.45
C MET A 1 17.47 9.28 33.02
N PRO A 2 16.43 10.05 32.68
CA PRO A 2 15.18 9.46 32.19
C PRO A 2 15.46 8.70 30.88
N SER A 3 14.86 7.52 30.72
CA SER A 3 14.96 6.74 29.48
C SER A 3 14.43 7.57 28.31
N LYS A 4 15.23 7.72 27.25
CA LYS A 4 14.81 8.42 26.03
C LYS A 4 13.70 7.60 25.36
N ILE A 5 12.52 8.19 25.19
CA ILE A 5 11.39 7.57 24.48
C ILE A 5 11.50 8.01 23.01
N TYR A 6 11.60 7.04 22.10
CA TYR A 6 11.65 7.28 20.66
C TYR A 6 10.26 7.11 20.04
N CYS A 7 9.95 7.88 19.00
CA CYS A 7 8.73 7.71 18.20
C CYS A 7 8.71 6.35 17.49
N ALA A 8 9.87 5.89 17.00
CA ALA A 8 10.10 4.54 16.49
C ALA A 8 11.51 4.06 16.87
N ASN A 9 11.69 2.76 17.09
CA ASN A 9 12.98 2.17 17.50
C ASN A 9 13.34 0.93 16.66
N PRO A 10 13.70 1.11 15.37
CA PRO A 10 14.09 -0.02 14.50
C PRO A 10 15.35 -0.74 14.99
N GLN A 11 16.21 -0.08 15.77
CA GLN A 11 17.38 -0.71 16.38
C GLN A 11 16.97 -1.82 17.35
N ALA A 12 15.93 -1.61 18.16
CA ALA A 12 15.44 -2.63 19.08
C ALA A 12 14.90 -3.85 18.33
N GLN A 13 14.09 -3.63 17.28
CA GLN A 13 13.57 -4.70 16.44
C GLN A 13 14.69 -5.51 15.76
N PHE A 14 15.70 -4.82 15.20
CA PHE A 14 16.87 -5.50 14.63
C PHE A 14 17.65 -6.30 15.68
N ALA A 15 17.80 -5.78 16.90
CA ALA A 15 18.49 -6.48 17.97
C ALA A 15 17.75 -7.77 18.38
N GLU A 16 16.42 -7.74 18.41
CA GLU A 16 15.57 -8.90 18.71
C GLU A 16 15.70 -10.01 17.65
N HIS A 17 15.71 -9.65 16.36
CA HIS A 17 15.77 -10.60 15.24
C HIS A 17 17.14 -10.71 14.57
N ARG A 18 18.21 -10.28 15.27
CA ARG A 18 19.54 -10.06 14.66
C ARG A 18 20.07 -11.30 13.93
N THR A 19 19.98 -12.46 14.58
CA THR A 19 20.52 -13.71 14.04
C THR A 19 19.78 -14.10 12.77
N GLU A 20 18.45 -14.13 12.82
CA GLU A 20 17.59 -14.50 11.69
C GLU A 20 17.82 -13.59 10.47
N ILE A 21 17.89 -12.27 10.69
CA ILE A 21 18.12 -11.29 9.63
C ILE A 21 19.50 -11.49 8.98
N LEU A 22 20.56 -11.66 9.79
CA LEU A 22 21.91 -11.84 9.26
C LEU A 22 22.08 -13.16 8.53
N GLU A 23 21.44 -14.22 8.99
CA GLU A 23 21.42 -15.51 8.29
C GLU A 23 20.67 -15.41 6.96
N ALA A 24 19.53 -14.71 6.91
CA ALA A 24 18.81 -14.46 5.66
C ALA A 24 19.65 -13.68 4.64
N ILE A 25 20.35 -12.64 5.10
CA ILE A 25 21.28 -11.88 4.25
C ILE A 25 22.39 -12.79 3.72
N ALA A 26 23.03 -13.58 4.59
CA ALA A 26 24.09 -14.51 4.18
C ALA A 26 23.61 -15.52 3.13
N ARG A 27 22.42 -16.11 3.31
CA ARG A 27 21.82 -17.05 2.33
C ARG A 27 21.67 -16.43 0.94
N VAL A 28 21.29 -15.16 0.84
CA VAL A 28 21.17 -14.46 -0.45
C VAL A 28 22.53 -14.28 -1.12
N TYR A 29 23.54 -13.85 -0.36
CA TYR A 29 24.92 -13.70 -0.85
C TYR A 29 25.54 -15.03 -1.30
N ASP A 30 25.33 -16.10 -0.53
CA ASP A 30 25.88 -17.42 -0.84
C ASP A 30 25.23 -18.05 -2.09
N ARG A 31 23.97 -17.68 -2.39
CA ARG A 31 23.24 -18.18 -3.58
C ARG A 31 23.60 -17.42 -4.85
N GLY A 32 23.61 -16.09 -4.82
CA GLY A 32 24.03 -15.22 -5.93
C GLY A 32 22.93 -14.54 -6.78
N PRO A 33 21.71 -15.09 -6.97
CA PRO A 33 20.61 -14.35 -7.61
C PRO A 33 20.02 -13.25 -6.72
N TYR A 34 20.44 -12.01 -6.93
CA TYR A 34 20.00 -10.85 -6.13
C TYR A 34 18.69 -10.20 -6.61
N ILE A 35 18.31 -10.42 -7.87
CA ILE A 35 17.11 -9.84 -8.49
C ILE A 35 16.22 -11.00 -8.90
N LEU A 36 14.95 -10.96 -8.46
CA LEU A 36 13.96 -12.01 -8.71
C LEU A 36 14.45 -13.41 -8.28
N GLY A 37 15.15 -13.47 -7.14
CA GLY A 37 15.65 -14.71 -6.55
C GLY A 37 14.60 -15.47 -5.75
N SER A 38 14.97 -16.64 -5.21
CA SER A 38 14.04 -17.53 -4.50
C SER A 38 13.37 -16.91 -3.28
N GLU A 39 14.04 -15.98 -2.59
CA GLU A 39 13.45 -15.29 -1.44
C GLU A 39 12.26 -14.41 -1.85
N VAL A 40 12.26 -13.85 -3.07
CA VAL A 40 11.14 -13.05 -3.59
C VAL A 40 9.93 -13.95 -3.84
N SER A 41 10.11 -15.07 -4.54
CA SER A 41 9.01 -16.01 -4.81
C SER A 41 8.45 -16.63 -3.54
N ALA A 42 9.30 -17.00 -2.58
CA ALA A 42 8.85 -17.51 -1.28
C ALA A 42 8.03 -16.45 -0.52
N PHE A 43 8.51 -15.21 -0.48
CA PHE A 43 7.77 -14.11 0.14
C PHE A 43 6.41 -13.88 -0.52
N GLU A 44 6.33 -13.88 -1.86
CA GLU A 44 5.06 -13.72 -2.58
C GLU A 44 4.06 -14.83 -2.24
N GLU A 45 4.50 -16.09 -2.17
CA GLU A 45 3.67 -17.23 -1.77
C GLU A 45 3.18 -17.11 -0.32
N GLU A 46 4.09 -16.81 0.61
CA GLU A 46 3.79 -16.66 2.03
C GLU A 46 2.88 -15.46 2.30
N PHE A 47 3.12 -14.33 1.64
CA PHE A 47 2.34 -13.11 1.83
C PHE A 47 0.94 -13.22 1.22
N ALA A 48 0.80 -13.91 0.07
CA ALA A 48 -0.50 -14.26 -0.48
C ALA A 48 -1.30 -15.14 0.49
N ALA A 49 -0.65 -16.18 1.04
CA ALA A 49 -1.27 -17.06 2.03
C ALA A 49 -1.69 -16.31 3.31
N TYR A 50 -0.83 -15.41 3.81
CA TYR A 50 -1.13 -14.60 5.00
C TYR A 50 -2.38 -13.73 4.81
N HIS A 51 -2.58 -13.15 3.62
CA HIS A 51 -3.75 -12.34 3.30
C HIS A 51 -4.95 -13.15 2.80
N GLY A 52 -4.82 -14.47 2.62
CA GLY A 52 -5.86 -15.32 2.07
C GLY A 52 -6.21 -15.01 0.61
N VAL A 53 -5.26 -14.49 -0.17
CA VAL A 53 -5.44 -14.17 -1.60
C VAL A 53 -4.72 -15.19 -2.49
N SER A 54 -5.14 -15.29 -3.75
CA SER A 54 -4.56 -16.25 -4.71
C SER A 54 -3.19 -15.86 -5.25
N HIS A 55 -2.86 -14.57 -5.25
CA HIS A 55 -1.63 -14.04 -5.86
C HIS A 55 -1.06 -12.87 -5.07
N CYS A 56 0.28 -12.77 -5.04
CA CYS A 56 1.04 -11.61 -4.61
C CYS A 56 2.12 -11.33 -5.65
N VAL A 57 2.42 -10.06 -5.89
CA VAL A 57 3.52 -9.63 -6.77
C VAL A 57 4.32 -8.56 -6.03
N GLY A 58 5.59 -8.85 -5.77
CA GLY A 58 6.54 -7.94 -5.15
C GLY A 58 6.96 -6.84 -6.12
N VAL A 59 6.94 -5.60 -5.65
CA VAL A 59 7.27 -4.41 -6.44
C VAL A 59 8.16 -3.45 -5.64
N GLY A 60 8.68 -2.41 -6.30
CA GLY A 60 9.67 -1.50 -5.71
C GLY A 60 9.16 -0.63 -4.56
N SER A 61 7.86 -0.33 -4.51
CA SER A 61 7.26 0.52 -3.47
C SER A 61 5.73 0.41 -3.44
N GLY A 62 5.11 0.92 -2.37
CA GLY A 62 3.65 1.04 -2.31
C GLY A 62 3.08 1.96 -3.40
N THR A 63 3.81 2.99 -3.81
CA THR A 63 3.42 3.86 -4.94
C THR A 63 3.41 3.07 -6.25
N ASP A 64 4.45 2.27 -6.51
CA ASP A 64 4.51 1.42 -7.70
C ASP A 64 3.40 0.38 -7.70
N ALA A 65 3.06 -0.18 -6.54
CA ALA A 65 1.95 -1.13 -6.39
C ALA A 65 0.62 -0.51 -6.86
N LEU A 66 0.33 0.72 -6.41
CA LEU A 66 -0.87 1.45 -6.82
C LEU A 66 -0.87 1.77 -8.33
N ILE A 67 0.25 2.25 -8.87
CA ILE A 67 0.38 2.57 -10.30
C ILE A 67 0.16 1.31 -11.15
N LEU A 68 0.80 0.20 -10.80
CA LEU A 68 0.71 -1.06 -11.55
C LEU A 68 -0.69 -1.66 -11.47
N ALA A 69 -1.33 -1.65 -10.29
CA ALA A 69 -2.70 -2.10 -10.12
C ALA A 69 -3.67 -1.29 -10.98
N MET A 70 -3.57 0.05 -10.95
CA MET A 70 -4.43 0.92 -11.77
C MET A 70 -4.18 0.73 -13.27
N ARG A 71 -2.92 0.62 -13.71
CA ARG A 71 -2.59 0.34 -15.12
C ARG A 71 -3.11 -1.03 -15.57
N ALA A 72 -3.07 -2.05 -14.72
CA ALA A 72 -3.62 -3.37 -15.02
C ALA A 72 -5.15 -3.33 -15.20
N LEU A 73 -5.84 -2.41 -14.51
CA LEU A 73 -7.27 -2.12 -14.70
C LEU A 73 -7.56 -1.22 -15.92
N GLY A 74 -6.53 -0.80 -16.66
CA GLY A 74 -6.67 0.07 -17.83
C GLY A 74 -6.95 1.54 -17.49
N ILE A 75 -6.70 1.96 -16.25
CA ILE A 75 -6.93 3.34 -15.79
C ILE A 75 -5.84 4.26 -16.35
N GLY A 76 -6.24 5.37 -16.96
CA GLY A 76 -5.32 6.34 -17.53
C GLY A 76 -5.94 7.69 -17.91
N PRO A 77 -5.44 8.37 -18.96
CA PRO A 77 -5.91 9.69 -19.36
C PRO A 77 -7.42 9.75 -19.63
N GLY A 78 -8.10 10.70 -18.99
CA GLY A 78 -9.54 10.90 -19.11
C GLY A 78 -10.38 10.18 -18.05
N ASP A 79 -9.77 9.29 -17.28
CA ASP A 79 -10.40 8.60 -16.17
C ASP A 79 -10.29 9.39 -14.85
N GLU A 80 -11.24 9.13 -13.97
CA GLU A 80 -11.27 9.65 -12.60
C GLU A 80 -11.10 8.49 -11.60
N VAL A 81 -10.27 8.70 -10.57
CA VAL A 81 -10.13 7.77 -9.44
C VAL A 81 -10.53 8.51 -8.18
N ILE A 82 -11.58 8.03 -7.52
CA ILE A 82 -12.02 8.58 -6.24
C ILE A 82 -11.03 8.13 -5.17
N THR A 83 -10.57 9.06 -4.33
CA THR A 83 -9.73 8.76 -3.17
C THR A 83 -10.02 9.75 -2.04
N VAL A 84 -9.33 9.61 -0.92
CA VAL A 84 -9.60 10.39 0.29
C VAL A 84 -8.75 11.67 0.35
N SER A 85 -9.34 12.77 0.84
CA SER A 85 -8.67 14.07 1.03
C SER A 85 -7.52 14.00 2.05
N HIS A 86 -7.66 13.14 3.05
CA HIS A 86 -6.67 12.92 4.11
C HIS A 86 -5.87 11.63 3.88
N THR A 87 -4.80 11.74 3.09
CA THR A 87 -3.90 10.62 2.77
C THR A 87 -2.46 11.07 2.56
N ALA A 88 -1.54 10.11 2.44
CA ALA A 88 -0.18 10.37 1.98
C ALA A 88 -0.17 10.83 0.52
N LEU A 89 0.77 11.71 0.17
CA LEU A 89 0.96 12.19 -1.22
C LEU A 89 1.10 11.04 -2.23
N ALA A 90 1.68 9.91 -1.80
CA ALA A 90 1.87 8.73 -2.64
C ALA A 90 0.56 8.26 -3.31
N THR A 91 -0.58 8.35 -2.63
CA THR A 91 -1.89 7.91 -3.13
C THR A 91 -2.33 8.74 -4.34
N THR A 92 -2.32 10.07 -4.22
CA THR A 92 -2.73 10.97 -5.31
C THR A 92 -1.66 11.04 -6.40
N ALA A 93 -0.38 10.98 -6.04
CA ALA A 93 0.71 10.92 -7.01
C ALA A 93 0.60 9.66 -7.89
N ALA A 94 0.28 8.49 -7.32
CA ALA A 94 0.08 7.27 -8.09
C ALA A 94 -1.04 7.43 -9.13
N ILE A 95 -2.17 8.05 -8.77
CA ILE A 95 -3.29 8.32 -9.68
C ILE A 95 -2.83 9.22 -10.83
N VAL A 96 -2.14 10.32 -10.51
CA VAL A 96 -1.64 11.26 -11.52
C VAL A 96 -0.61 10.59 -12.44
N MET A 97 0.22 9.69 -11.92
CA MET A 97 1.25 8.95 -12.69
C MET A 97 0.68 7.90 -13.65
N THR A 98 -0.59 7.53 -13.54
CA THR A 98 -1.30 6.79 -14.59
C THR A 98 -1.88 7.69 -15.68
N GLY A 99 -1.95 9.01 -15.43
CA GLY A 99 -2.62 9.98 -16.28
C GLY A 99 -4.08 10.25 -15.89
N ALA A 100 -4.61 9.54 -14.90
CA ALA A 100 -5.95 9.76 -14.37
C ALA A 100 -6.01 10.99 -13.44
N THR A 101 -7.23 11.44 -13.16
CA THR A 101 -7.50 12.58 -12.26
C THR A 101 -7.99 12.07 -10.90
N PRO A 102 -7.34 12.46 -9.78
CA PRO A 102 -7.86 12.13 -8.45
C PRO A 102 -9.10 12.98 -8.13
N VAL A 103 -10.17 12.32 -7.68
CA VAL A 103 -11.38 12.96 -7.16
C VAL A 103 -11.38 12.77 -5.65
N LEU A 104 -11.25 13.87 -4.90
CA LEU A 104 -11.09 13.82 -3.44
C LEU A 104 -12.46 13.79 -2.76
N VAL A 105 -12.65 12.77 -1.93
CA VAL A 105 -13.77 12.64 -0.99
C VAL A 105 -13.24 12.87 0.42
N ASP A 106 -14.03 13.56 1.22
CA ASP A 106 -13.65 13.91 2.58
C ASP A 106 -13.71 12.71 3.54
N ILE A 107 -13.14 12.86 4.72
CA ILE A 107 -13.12 11.81 5.75
C ILE A 107 -14.38 11.79 6.61
N GLU A 108 -14.57 10.68 7.32
CA GLU A 108 -15.36 10.64 8.55
C GLU A 108 -14.49 10.99 9.77
N GLU A 109 -15.11 11.53 10.83
CA GLU A 109 -14.39 12.13 11.96
C GLU A 109 -13.81 11.12 12.96
N SER A 110 -14.30 9.87 12.96
CA SER A 110 -13.98 8.88 14.00
C SER A 110 -12.71 8.09 13.69
N TYR A 111 -12.49 7.74 12.43
CA TYR A 111 -11.37 6.90 11.99
C TYR A 111 -10.45 7.62 11.00
N TYR A 112 -10.78 8.84 10.58
CA TYR A 112 -10.02 9.63 9.61
C TYR A 112 -9.84 8.92 8.27
N THR A 113 -10.76 8.02 7.95
CA THR A 113 -10.82 7.29 6.69
C THR A 113 -11.90 7.89 5.79
N ILE A 114 -11.93 7.47 4.50
CA ILE A 114 -12.90 8.01 3.53
C ILE A 114 -14.33 7.88 4.06
N ASP A 115 -15.14 8.94 3.95
CA ASP A 115 -16.55 8.90 4.35
C ASP A 115 -17.37 8.19 3.25
N PRO A 116 -17.86 6.95 3.50
CA PRO A 116 -18.57 6.18 2.48
C PRO A 116 -19.87 6.85 2.04
N ILE A 117 -20.50 7.66 2.90
CA ILE A 117 -21.75 8.37 2.58
C ILE A 117 -21.50 9.45 1.51
N LYS A 118 -20.30 10.04 1.49
CA LYS A 118 -19.92 11.08 0.53
C LYS A 118 -19.49 10.50 -0.82
N VAL A 119 -19.04 9.23 -0.88
CA VAL A 119 -18.47 8.61 -2.10
C VAL A 119 -19.46 8.58 -3.27
N ALA A 120 -20.70 8.17 -3.04
CA ALA A 120 -21.71 8.05 -4.10
C ALA A 120 -21.93 9.36 -4.89
N SER A 121 -21.80 10.51 -4.21
CA SER A 121 -21.96 11.83 -4.82
C SER A 121 -20.77 12.26 -5.69
N ALA A 122 -19.61 11.62 -5.52
CA ALA A 122 -18.40 11.90 -6.28
C ALA A 122 -18.26 11.04 -7.56
N VAL A 123 -19.15 10.06 -7.75
CA VAL A 123 -19.16 9.19 -8.93
C VAL A 123 -19.65 9.95 -10.16
N THR A 124 -18.88 9.88 -11.24
CA THR A 124 -19.19 10.45 -12.55
C THR A 124 -19.08 9.36 -13.63
N PRO A 125 -19.52 9.63 -14.88
CA PRO A 125 -19.29 8.71 -16.00
C PRO A 125 -17.80 8.42 -16.30
N LYS A 126 -16.86 9.21 -15.75
CA LYS A 126 -15.41 9.02 -15.90
C LYS A 126 -14.80 8.21 -14.76
N THR A 127 -15.52 7.98 -13.67
CA THR A 127 -15.01 7.23 -12.52
C THR A 127 -14.70 5.79 -12.90
N LYS A 128 -13.45 5.36 -12.67
CA LYS A 128 -12.98 3.99 -12.94
C LYS A 128 -12.70 3.17 -11.71
N ALA A 129 -12.33 3.82 -10.61
CA ALA A 129 -12.02 3.14 -9.37
C ALA A 129 -12.28 4.05 -8.16
N ILE A 130 -12.47 3.39 -7.02
CA ILE A 130 -12.38 4.00 -5.69
C ILE A 130 -11.11 3.42 -5.06
N LEU A 131 -10.21 4.30 -4.63
CA LEU A 131 -8.96 3.97 -3.96
C LEU A 131 -9.03 4.47 -2.51
N PRO A 132 -9.61 3.68 -1.60
CA PRO A 132 -9.67 4.03 -0.19
C PRO A 132 -8.30 3.82 0.48
N VAL A 133 -8.13 4.38 1.68
CA VAL A 133 -6.87 4.31 2.44
C VAL A 133 -7.17 3.90 3.88
N HIS A 134 -6.52 2.83 4.32
CA HIS A 134 -6.55 2.35 5.71
C HIS A 134 -5.54 3.15 6.54
N LEU A 135 -5.92 4.38 6.89
CA LEU A 135 -5.01 5.36 7.48
C LEU A 135 -4.60 4.97 8.90
N TYR A 136 -3.33 5.18 9.24
CA TYR A 136 -2.74 4.88 10.57
C TYR A 136 -2.88 3.42 11.03
N GLY A 137 -3.16 2.49 10.11
CA GLY A 137 -3.39 1.07 10.43
C GLY A 137 -4.85 0.74 10.76
N GLN A 138 -5.76 1.70 10.67
CA GLN A 138 -7.19 1.51 10.84
C GLN A 138 -7.84 1.26 9.47
N PRO A 139 -8.52 0.11 9.25
CA PRO A 139 -9.30 -0.12 8.04
C PRO A 139 -10.41 0.91 7.89
N CYS A 140 -10.66 1.32 6.65
CA CYS A 140 -11.87 2.06 6.33
C CYS A 140 -13.05 1.09 6.27
N ASP A 141 -14.27 1.60 6.38
CA ASP A 141 -15.45 0.78 6.21
C ASP A 141 -15.57 0.35 4.74
N MET A 142 -15.29 -0.93 4.47
CA MET A 142 -15.24 -1.48 3.10
C MET A 142 -16.59 -2.00 2.62
N ASP A 143 -17.49 -2.39 3.53
CA ASP A 143 -18.82 -2.93 3.15
C ASP A 143 -19.71 -1.92 2.40
N PRO A 144 -19.72 -0.61 2.71
CA PRO A 144 -20.52 0.38 1.99
C PRO A 144 -19.86 0.98 0.73
N LEU A 145 -18.61 0.60 0.41
CA LEU A 145 -17.84 1.12 -0.75
C LEU A 145 -17.97 0.21 -1.97
#